data_AF-A0A935FYV4-F1
#
_entry.id   AF-A0A935FYV4-F1
#
_cell.length_a   1.000
_cell.length_b   1.000
_cell.length_c   1.000
_cell.angle_alpha   90.00
_cell.angle_beta   90.00
_cell.angle_gamma   90.00
#
_symmetry.space_group_name_H-M   'P 1'
#
loop_
_entity.id
_entity.type
_entity.pdbx_description
1 polymer ?
#
loop_
_entity_poly.entity_id
_entity_poly.type
_entity_poly.pdbx_seq_one_letter_code
_entity_poly.pdbx_strand_id
1 'polypeptide(L)'
;MAYTSEQKQRKAATTRVVKPRTPSEITLQQETFANAVLEGSNLSNAARAAGIPVASAGNVLRTNQVQMLIEEARREISNITTLKRIDVMNLFLEAIDMARTMADPANMINGADKIAKMLGYYAPETKRLELTMDQNLLQNKLRSLSDDELADLASSRATVVDGEVVG
;
A
#
# COMPACT_ATOMS: atom_id res chain seq x y z
N MET A 1 34.68 -57.58 17.11
CA MET A 1 33.94 -56.40 16.63
C MET A 1 32.94 -55.98 17.68
N ALA A 2 33.17 -54.84 18.35
CA ALA A 2 32.14 -53.96 18.92
C ALA A 2 32.87 -52.78 19.60
N TYR A 3 33.19 -51.78 18.79
CA TYR A 3 33.72 -50.51 19.23
C TYR A 3 32.54 -49.62 19.70
N THR A 4 32.76 -48.89 20.79
CA THR A 4 32.25 -47.51 21.01
C THR A 4 31.03 -47.29 21.94
N SER A 5 31.27 -47.30 23.25
CA SER A 5 30.55 -46.46 24.21
C SER A 5 31.34 -45.19 24.62
N GLU A 6 32.63 -45.11 24.27
CA GLU A 6 33.52 -43.99 24.63
C GLU A 6 33.37 -42.72 23.76
N GLN A 7 32.72 -42.78 22.60
CA GLN A 7 32.54 -41.58 21.75
C GLN A 7 31.33 -40.72 22.14
N LYS A 8 30.46 -41.16 23.06
CA LYS A 8 29.31 -40.36 23.50
C LYS A 8 29.64 -39.33 24.59
N GLN A 9 30.84 -39.32 25.15
CA GLN A 9 31.21 -38.39 26.24
C GLN A 9 32.13 -37.24 25.83
N ARG A 10 32.61 -37.17 24.57
CA ARG A 10 33.47 -36.06 24.10
C ARG A 10 32.73 -34.83 23.56
N LYS A 11 31.40 -34.75 23.69
CA LYS A 11 30.59 -33.61 23.23
C LYS A 11 30.01 -32.76 24.38
N ALA A 12 30.66 -32.76 25.54
CA ALA A 12 30.37 -31.81 26.59
C ALA A 12 31.32 -30.60 26.49
N ALA A 13 30.73 -29.41 26.53
CA ALA A 13 31.35 -28.12 26.81
C ALA A 13 32.30 -27.52 25.74
N THR A 14 31.72 -26.83 24.78
CA THR A 14 32.30 -25.55 24.32
C THR A 14 31.22 -24.48 24.41
N THR A 15 30.98 -24.01 25.64
CA THR A 15 30.20 -22.80 25.87
C THR A 15 30.99 -21.64 25.28
N ARG A 16 30.60 -21.19 24.09
CA ARG A 16 31.12 -19.95 23.53
C ARG A 16 30.74 -18.83 24.47
N VAL A 17 31.74 -18.18 25.07
CA VAL A 17 31.56 -16.96 25.85
C VAL A 17 31.05 -15.88 24.91
N VAL A 18 29.74 -15.65 24.91
CA VAL A 18 29.14 -14.53 24.19
C VAL A 18 29.38 -13.29 25.04
N LYS A 19 30.38 -12.49 24.65
CA LYS A 19 30.66 -11.19 25.27
C LYS A 19 29.38 -10.33 25.18
N PRO A 20 28.87 -9.74 26.28
CA PRO A 20 27.70 -8.88 26.24
C PRO A 20 28.04 -7.67 25.36
N ARG A 21 27.25 -7.46 24.33
CA ARG A 21 27.46 -6.38 23.37
C ARG A 21 26.92 -5.08 23.96
N THR A 22 27.77 -4.08 24.01
CA THR A 22 27.39 -2.71 24.33
C THR A 22 26.43 -2.17 23.25
N PRO A 23 25.31 -1.52 23.62
CA PRO A 23 24.28 -1.10 22.66
C PRO A 23 24.74 -0.10 21.58
N SER A 24 25.91 0.52 21.71
CA SER A 24 26.38 1.59 20.80
C SER A 24 27.14 1.08 19.56
N GLU A 25 27.80 -0.09 19.63
CA GLU A 25 28.59 -0.61 18.50
C GLU A 25 27.72 -1.36 17.47
N ILE A 26 26.65 -2.01 17.92
CA ILE A 26 25.75 -2.77 17.05
C ILE A 26 24.99 -1.83 16.10
N THR A 27 24.61 -0.64 16.55
CA THR A 27 23.78 0.30 15.79
C THR A 27 24.51 0.84 14.57
N LEU A 28 25.80 1.20 14.71
CA LEU A 28 26.59 1.71 13.59
C LEU A 28 26.85 0.64 12.52
N GLN A 29 27.07 -0.62 12.94
CA GLN A 29 27.21 -1.73 12.00
C GLN A 29 25.89 -2.02 11.25
N GLN A 30 24.76 -1.91 11.93
CA GLN A 30 23.45 -2.10 11.30
C GLN A 30 23.11 -0.97 10.32
N GLU A 31 23.47 0.27 10.66
CA GLU A 31 23.27 1.45 9.81
C GLU A 31 24.13 1.38 8.55
N THR A 32 25.44 1.10 8.70
CA THR A 32 26.34 0.89 7.56
C THR A 32 25.90 -0.27 6.67
N PHE A 33 25.37 -1.35 7.26
CA PHE A 33 24.79 -2.46 6.51
C PHE A 33 23.52 -2.05 5.75
N ALA A 34 22.60 -1.34 6.40
CA ALA A 34 21.36 -0.85 5.78
C ALA A 34 21.65 0.11 4.61
N ASN A 35 22.59 1.04 4.78
CA ASN A 35 22.99 1.99 3.75
C ASN A 35 23.59 1.28 2.53
N ALA A 36 24.49 0.32 2.74
CA ALA A 36 25.06 -0.46 1.63
C ALA A 36 23.99 -1.27 0.86
N VAL A 37 22.96 -1.77 1.56
CA VAL A 37 21.82 -2.45 0.92
C VAL A 37 20.94 -1.48 0.13
N LEU A 38 20.72 -0.26 0.63
CA LEU A 38 19.97 0.79 -0.08
C LEU A 38 20.70 1.26 -1.34
N GLU A 39 22.03 1.32 -1.31
CA GLU A 39 22.90 1.62 -2.46
C GLU A 39 22.94 0.49 -3.51
N GLY A 40 22.29 -0.65 -3.24
CA GLY A 40 22.18 -1.77 -4.18
C GLY A 40 23.32 -2.80 -4.08
N SER A 41 24.13 -2.76 -3.02
CA SER A 41 25.16 -3.78 -2.80
C SER A 41 24.52 -5.15 -2.49
N ASN A 42 25.16 -6.23 -2.98
CA ASN A 42 24.78 -7.57 -2.56
C ASN A 42 25.03 -7.77 -1.05
N LEU A 43 24.28 -8.68 -0.42
CA LEU A 43 24.33 -8.89 1.05
C LEU A 43 25.72 -9.25 1.58
N SER A 44 26.52 -9.95 0.79
CA SER A 44 27.88 -10.32 1.15
C SER A 44 28.82 -9.12 1.19
N ASN A 45 28.67 -8.20 0.24
CA ASN A 45 29.44 -6.95 0.19
C ASN A 45 28.98 -5.96 1.26
N ALA A 46 27.67 -5.84 1.47
CA ALA A 46 27.11 -5.03 2.55
C ALA A 46 27.59 -5.51 3.94
N ALA A 47 27.63 -6.82 4.17
CA ALA A 47 28.13 -7.40 5.41
C ALA A 47 29.62 -7.11 5.62
N ARG A 48 30.44 -7.20 4.56
CA ARG A 48 31.87 -6.84 4.63
C ARG A 48 32.07 -5.36 4.95
N ALA A 49 31.31 -4.47 4.31
CA ALA A 49 31.36 -3.04 4.56
C ALA A 49 30.99 -2.69 6.02
N ALA A 50 30.02 -3.41 6.58
CA ALA A 50 29.56 -3.23 7.95
C ALA A 50 30.41 -3.97 9.02
N GLY A 51 31.44 -4.73 8.63
CA GLY A 51 32.23 -5.56 9.55
C GLY A 51 31.46 -6.75 10.15
N ILE A 52 30.35 -7.14 9.52
CA ILE A 52 29.47 -8.24 9.94
C ILE A 52 29.88 -9.55 9.24
N PRO A 53 29.86 -10.70 9.92
CA PRO A 53 30.09 -11.98 9.27
C PRO A 53 29.08 -12.23 8.13
N VAL A 54 29.56 -12.59 6.94
CA VAL A 54 28.71 -12.84 5.75
C VAL A 54 27.63 -13.89 6.02
N ALA A 55 27.95 -14.94 6.80
CA ALA A 55 27.00 -15.97 7.19
C ALA A 55 25.81 -15.43 8.02
N SER A 56 26.00 -14.31 8.73
CA SER A 56 24.94 -13.66 9.50
C SER A 56 24.16 -12.59 8.74
N ALA A 57 24.58 -12.21 7.52
CA ALA A 57 23.97 -11.14 6.74
C ALA A 57 22.46 -11.30 6.56
N GLY A 58 22.00 -12.52 6.26
CA GLY A 58 20.57 -12.82 6.10
C GLY A 58 19.76 -12.69 7.39
N ASN A 59 20.37 -12.97 8.54
CA ASN A 59 19.72 -12.81 9.85
C ASN A 59 19.70 -11.33 10.27
N VAL A 60 20.77 -10.59 10.00
CA VAL A 60 20.86 -9.15 10.28
C VAL A 60 19.84 -8.37 9.45
N LEU A 61 19.67 -8.71 8.17
CA LEU A 61 18.64 -8.10 7.30
C LEU A 61 17.22 -8.29 7.86
N ARG A 62 16.95 -9.41 8.55
CA ARG A 62 15.64 -9.71 9.15
C ARG A 62 15.43 -9.08 10.52
N THR A 63 16.44 -8.41 11.06
CA THR A 63 16.32 -7.75 12.36
C THR A 63 15.45 -6.51 12.22
N ASN A 64 14.49 -6.31 13.14
CA ASN A 64 13.55 -5.18 13.09
C ASN A 64 14.25 -3.82 12.92
N GLN A 65 15.39 -3.61 13.57
CA GLN A 65 16.16 -2.35 13.47
C GLN A 65 16.61 -2.05 12.03
N VAL A 66 17.17 -3.04 11.34
CA VAL A 66 17.66 -2.89 9.95
C VAL A 66 16.48 -2.73 8.98
N GLN A 67 15.39 -3.45 9.21
CA GLN A 67 14.17 -3.31 8.40
C GLN A 67 13.56 -1.92 8.54
N MET A 68 13.47 -1.39 9.76
CA MET A 68 12.97 -0.04 10.00
C MET A 68 13.81 1.02 9.29
N LEU A 69 15.15 0.94 9.37
CA LEU A 69 16.05 1.87 8.68
C LEU A 69 15.87 1.83 7.16
N ILE A 70 15.77 0.63 6.58
CA ILE A 70 15.55 0.46 5.14
C ILE A 70 14.17 1.00 4.74
N GLU A 71 13.13 0.75 5.53
CA GLU A 71 11.77 1.23 5.25
C GLU A 71 11.65 2.75 5.38
N GLU A 72 12.29 3.35 6.38
CA GLU A 72 12.33 4.80 6.58
C GLU A 72 13.02 5.47 5.39
N ALA A 73 14.21 5.01 5.01
CA ALA A 73 14.91 5.52 3.83
C ALA A 73 14.10 5.34 2.54
N ARG A 74 13.41 4.19 2.37
CA ARG A 74 12.51 3.97 1.23
C ARG A 74 11.32 4.92 1.24
N ARG A 75 10.74 5.21 2.42
CA ARG A 75 9.67 6.19 2.58
C ARG A 75 10.13 7.59 2.22
N GLU A 76 11.33 7.99 2.64
CA GLU A 76 11.91 9.28 2.27
C GLU A 76 12.13 9.40 0.76
N ILE A 77 12.73 8.38 0.12
CA ILE A 77 12.90 8.35 -1.34
C ILE A 77 11.55 8.37 -2.06
N SER A 78 10.56 7.61 -1.57
CA SER A 78 9.20 7.62 -2.11
C SER A 78 8.57 9.00 -1.97
N ASN A 79 8.76 9.68 -0.84
CA ASN A 79 8.22 11.02 -0.61
C ASN A 79 8.84 12.06 -1.55
N ILE A 80 10.12 11.93 -1.90
CA ILE A 80 10.80 12.82 -2.85
C ILE A 80 10.35 12.56 -4.30
N THR A 81 10.10 11.30 -4.65
CA THR A 81 9.70 10.91 -6.02
C THR A 81 8.19 11.00 -6.27
N THR A 82 7.37 11.00 -5.22
CA THR A 82 5.92 11.12 -5.33
C THR A 82 5.53 12.58 -5.46
N LEU A 83 5.29 13.03 -6.69
CA LEU A 83 4.62 14.31 -6.95
C LEU A 83 3.28 14.33 -6.23
N LYS A 84 3.11 15.26 -5.29
CA LYS A 84 1.83 15.47 -4.61
C LYS A 84 0.94 16.35 -5.49
N ARG A 85 -0.37 16.28 -5.25
CA ARG A 85 -1.37 17.15 -5.90
C ARG A 85 -1.01 18.64 -5.76
N ILE A 86 -0.44 19.03 -4.61
CA ILE A 86 -0.01 20.41 -4.36
C ILE A 86 1.17 20.82 -5.27
N ASP A 87 2.11 19.91 -5.53
CA ASP A 87 3.28 20.19 -6.37
C ASP A 87 2.85 20.42 -7.84
N VAL A 88 1.90 19.61 -8.33
CA VAL A 88 1.30 19.80 -9.65
C VAL A 88 0.54 21.14 -9.73
N MET A 89 -0.18 21.50 -8.67
CA MET A 89 -0.92 22.76 -8.62
C MET A 89 0.01 23.99 -8.65
N ASN A 90 1.15 23.91 -7.94
CA ASN A 90 2.18 24.95 -7.98
C ASN A 90 2.79 25.11 -9.38
N LEU A 91 3.06 24.00 -10.08
CA LEU A 91 3.54 24.04 -11.47
C LEU A 91 2.54 24.75 -12.40
N PHE A 92 1.23 24.55 -12.21
CA PHE A 92 0.21 25.27 -12.98
C PHE A 92 0.19 26.77 -12.66
N LEU A 93 0.38 27.15 -11.39
CA LEU A 93 0.46 28.57 -11.01
C LEU A 93 1.66 29.25 -11.67
N GLU A 94 2.83 28.63 -11.64
CA GLU A 94 4.03 29.13 -12.32
C GLU A 94 3.84 29.24 -13.84
N ALA A 95 3.19 28.25 -14.46
CA ALA A 95 2.86 28.30 -15.88
C ALA A 95 1.90 29.44 -16.24
N ILE A 96 0.92 29.73 -15.37
CA ILE A 96 0.00 30.86 -15.55
C ILE A 96 0.74 32.19 -15.41
N ASP A 97 1.69 32.30 -14.48
CA ASP A 97 2.49 33.53 -14.31
C ASP A 97 3.43 33.75 -15.50
N MET A 98 3.99 32.68 -16.08
CA MET A 98 4.72 32.77 -17.36
C MET A 98 3.80 33.21 -18.49
N ALA A 99 2.61 32.63 -18.62
CA ALA A 99 1.63 33.01 -19.64
C ALA A 99 1.17 34.47 -19.49
N ARG A 100 1.01 34.95 -18.24
CA ARG A 100 0.72 36.36 -17.93
C ARG A 100 1.83 37.28 -18.41
N THR A 101 3.09 36.91 -18.16
CA THR A 101 4.26 37.67 -18.60
C THR A 101 4.36 37.73 -20.13
N MET A 102 3.97 36.66 -20.81
CA MET A 102 3.92 36.56 -22.27
C MET A 102 2.65 37.19 -22.89
N ALA A 103 1.75 37.77 -22.09
CA ALA A 103 0.47 38.30 -22.53
C ALA A 103 -0.39 37.28 -23.32
N ASP A 104 -0.39 36.02 -22.89
CA ASP A 104 -1.19 34.94 -23.49
C ASP A 104 -2.41 34.59 -22.62
N PRO A 105 -3.55 35.29 -22.81
CA PRO A 105 -4.74 35.06 -22.00
C PRO A 105 -5.36 33.69 -22.22
N ALA A 106 -5.16 33.06 -23.38
CA ALA A 106 -5.73 31.75 -23.67
C ALA A 106 -5.10 30.67 -22.77
N ASN A 107 -3.76 30.69 -22.64
CA ASN A 107 -3.05 29.77 -21.76
C ASN A 107 -3.27 30.08 -20.27
N MET A 108 -3.47 31.36 -19.90
CA MET A 108 -3.87 31.71 -18.54
C MET A 108 -5.23 31.11 -18.15
N ILE A 109 -6.24 31.24 -19.00
CA ILE A 109 -7.60 30.70 -18.75
C ILE A 109 -7.54 29.17 -18.69
N ASN A 110 -6.81 28.53 -19.61
CA ASN A 110 -6.64 27.08 -19.62
C ASN A 110 -5.95 26.55 -18.36
N GLY A 111 -4.94 27.28 -17.84
CA GLY A 111 -4.30 26.94 -16.58
C GLY A 111 -5.25 27.06 -15.39
N ALA A 112 -5.99 28.18 -15.32
CA ALA A 112 -6.97 28.43 -14.26
C ALA A 112 -8.10 27.38 -14.24
N ASP A 113 -8.61 26.97 -15.41
CA ASP A 113 -9.64 25.94 -15.52
C ASP A 113 -9.15 24.58 -14.98
N LYS A 114 -7.90 24.20 -15.28
CA LYS A 114 -7.30 22.97 -14.76
C LYS A 114 -7.14 23.01 -13.24
N ILE A 115 -6.73 24.15 -12.67
CA ILE A 115 -6.69 24.34 -11.22
C ILE A 115 -8.09 24.19 -10.61
N ALA A 116 -9.12 24.79 -11.22
CA ALA A 116 -10.48 24.70 -10.70
C ALA A 116 -11.03 23.26 -10.71
N LYS A 117 -10.70 22.46 -11.73
CA LYS A 117 -10.98 21.00 -11.75
C LYS A 117 -10.24 20.26 -10.65
N MET A 118 -8.95 20.59 -10.46
CA MET A 118 -8.17 20.05 -9.35
C MET A 118 -8.64 20.52 -7.97
N LEU A 119 -9.39 21.61 -7.84
CA LEU A 119 -9.99 22.02 -6.56
C LEU A 119 -11.38 21.40 -6.34
N GLY A 120 -11.91 20.67 -7.33
CA GLY A 120 -13.19 20.01 -7.23
C GLY A 120 -14.39 20.92 -7.49
N TYR A 121 -14.18 22.15 -7.98
CA TYR A 121 -15.29 23.06 -8.32
C TYR A 121 -16.21 22.53 -9.43
N TYR A 122 -15.74 21.54 -10.19
CA TYR A 122 -16.50 20.85 -11.24
C TYR A 122 -16.97 19.45 -10.84
N ALA A 123 -16.80 19.04 -9.58
CA ALA A 123 -17.23 17.72 -9.14
C ALA A 123 -18.77 17.63 -9.19
N PRO A 124 -19.36 16.63 -9.88
CA PRO A 124 -20.81 16.46 -9.90
C PRO A 124 -21.33 16.03 -8.53
N GLU A 125 -22.49 16.56 -8.12
CA GLU A 125 -23.21 16.06 -6.96
C GLU A 125 -23.72 14.64 -7.24
N THR A 126 -23.03 13.63 -6.72
CA THR A 126 -23.48 12.25 -6.84
C THR A 126 -24.57 11.96 -5.80
N LYS A 127 -25.83 12.05 -6.23
CA LYS A 127 -26.96 11.56 -5.42
C LYS A 127 -26.96 10.04 -5.46
N ARG A 128 -26.35 9.40 -4.46
CA ARG A 128 -26.40 7.96 -4.28
C ARG A 128 -27.76 7.57 -3.72
N LEU A 129 -28.66 7.11 -4.60
CA LEU A 129 -29.91 6.46 -4.19
C LEU A 129 -29.59 5.01 -3.83
N GLU A 130 -29.48 4.72 -2.54
CA GLU A 130 -29.37 3.35 -2.06
C GLU A 130 -30.76 2.71 -2.09
N LEU A 131 -31.03 1.93 -3.14
CA LEU A 131 -32.18 1.02 -3.16
C LEU A 131 -31.81 -0.21 -2.33
N THR A 132 -31.98 -0.11 -1.02
CA THR A 132 -31.96 -1.30 -0.16
C THR A 132 -33.16 -2.15 -0.54
N MET A 133 -32.91 -3.36 -1.07
CA MET A 133 -33.93 -4.39 -1.23
C MET A 133 -34.33 -4.85 0.17
N ASP A 134 -35.18 -4.08 0.82
CA ASP A 134 -35.63 -4.35 2.17
C ASP A 134 -36.59 -5.54 2.12
N GLN A 135 -36.02 -6.74 2.27
CA GLN A 135 -36.73 -8.00 2.16
C GLN A 135 -37.87 -8.09 3.18
N ASN A 136 -37.77 -7.35 4.28
CA ASN A 136 -38.82 -7.19 5.29
C ASN A 136 -40.01 -6.38 4.76
N LEU A 137 -39.77 -5.32 3.99
CA LEU A 137 -40.84 -4.52 3.36
C LEU A 137 -41.60 -5.37 2.34
N LEU A 138 -40.88 -6.16 1.53
CA LEU A 138 -41.49 -7.08 0.58
C LEU A 138 -42.32 -8.15 1.30
N GLN A 139 -41.78 -8.75 2.37
CA GLN A 139 -42.52 -9.74 3.17
C GLN A 139 -43.74 -9.13 3.85
N ASN A 140 -43.65 -7.91 4.38
CA ASN A 140 -44.78 -7.20 4.96
C ASN A 140 -45.85 -6.90 3.91
N LYS A 141 -45.45 -6.48 2.71
CA LYS A 141 -46.36 -6.23 1.59
C LYS A 141 -47.06 -7.53 1.17
N LEU A 142 -46.33 -8.65 1.08
CA LEU A 142 -46.90 -9.96 0.77
C LEU A 142 -47.88 -10.45 1.84
N ARG A 143 -47.61 -10.17 3.12
CA ARG A 143 -48.53 -10.51 4.24
C ARG A 143 -49.75 -9.62 4.33
N SER A 144 -49.70 -8.41 3.77
CA SER A 144 -50.83 -7.47 3.76
C SER A 144 -51.78 -7.65 2.57
N LEU A 145 -51.42 -8.48 1.59
CA LEU A 145 -52.32 -8.82 0.48
C LEU A 145 -53.43 -9.74 0.97
N SER A 146 -54.61 -9.61 0.38
CA SER A 146 -55.70 -10.59 0.56
C SER A 146 -55.34 -11.91 -0.12
N ASP A 147 -55.99 -13.01 0.30
CA ASP A 147 -55.71 -14.35 -0.25
C ASP A 147 -55.92 -14.43 -1.77
N ASP A 148 -56.92 -13.71 -2.29
CA ASP A 148 -57.21 -13.62 -3.73
C ASP A 148 -56.08 -12.90 -4.49
N GLU A 149 -55.62 -11.75 -3.98
CA GLU A 149 -54.50 -11.00 -4.58
C GLU A 149 -53.17 -11.77 -4.50
N LEU A 150 -52.98 -12.55 -3.43
CA LEU A 150 -51.81 -13.40 -3.26
C LEU A 150 -51.84 -14.59 -4.23
N ALA A 151 -53.02 -15.18 -4.44
CA ALA A 151 -53.22 -16.24 -5.42
C ALA A 151 -53.01 -15.72 -6.85
N ASP A 152 -53.46 -14.51 -7.16
CA ASP A 152 -53.22 -13.85 -8.44
C ASP A 152 -51.74 -13.53 -8.66
N LEU A 153 -51.03 -13.06 -7.63
CA LEU A 153 -49.57 -12.83 -7.72
C LEU A 153 -48.79 -14.14 -7.91
N ALA A 154 -49.23 -15.23 -7.27
CA ALA A 154 -48.63 -16.55 -7.40
C ALA A 154 -48.91 -17.18 -8.78
N SER A 155 -50.09 -16.96 -9.34
CA SER A 155 -50.52 -17.45 -10.65
C SER A 155 -49.91 -16.65 -11.81
N SER A 156 -49.62 -15.36 -11.59
CA SER A 156 -49.04 -14.45 -12.58
C SER A 156 -47.54 -14.67 -12.85
N ARG A 157 -46.91 -15.70 -12.28
CA ARG A 157 -45.46 -15.95 -12.42
C ARG A 157 -45.04 -16.63 -13.72
N ALA A 158 -45.90 -16.64 -14.74
CA ALA A 158 -45.60 -17.17 -16.06
C ALA A 158 -46.06 -16.24 -17.19
N THR A 159 -45.64 -14.97 -17.15
CA THR A 159 -45.51 -14.19 -18.39
C THR A 159 -44.02 -13.93 -18.62
N VAL A 160 -43.43 -14.73 -19.51
CA VAL A 160 -42.13 -14.45 -20.12
C VAL A 160 -42.30 -13.14 -20.89
N VAL A 161 -41.70 -12.06 -20.38
CA VAL A 161 -41.55 -10.83 -21.13
C VAL A 161 -40.33 -11.03 -22.02
N ASP A 162 -40.55 -11.37 -23.29
CA ASP A 162 -39.51 -11.33 -24.31
C ASP A 162 -39.00 -9.89 -24.43
N GLY A 163 -37.81 -9.65 -23.90
CA GLY A 163 -37.14 -8.36 -24.01
C GLY A 163 -36.52 -8.22 -25.38
N GLU A 164 -37.17 -7.46 -26.26
CA GLU A 164 -36.56 -6.98 -27.50
C GLU A 164 -35.47 -5.93 -27.17
N VAL A 165 -34.24 -6.17 -27.65
CA VAL A 165 -33.15 -5.20 -27.58
C VAL A 165 -33.26 -4.31 -28.81
N VAL A 166 -33.76 -3.09 -28.63
CA VAL A 166 -33.70 -2.07 -29.68
C VAL A 166 -32.30 -1.44 -29.65
N GLY A 167 -31.60 -1.52 -30.79
CA GLY A 167 -30.28 -0.93 -31.01
C GLY A 167 -30.28 0.58 -31.23
#